data_AF-A0AAN6VSN0-F1
#
_entry.id   AF-A0AAN6VSN0-F1
#
_cell.length_a   1.000
_cell.length_b   1.000
_cell.length_c   1.000
_cell.angle_alpha   90.00
_cell.angle_beta   90.00
_cell.angle_gamma   90.00
#
_symmetry.space_group_name_H-M   'P 1'
#
loop_
_entity.id
_entity.type
_entity.pdbx_description
1 polymer ?
#
loop_
_entity_poly.entity_id
_entity_poly.type
_entity_poly.pdbx_seq_one_letter_code
_entity_poly.pdbx_strand_id
1 'polypeptide(L)'
;MKFTTLAAAAAIALAGNADAWRVYLHDHSNFGGTTYTASGPGNPGSACHIIPKEHRYRAASITYYAYDRQTNPTTRCTLELFEGFHCDGMSGPEFSSDTKTALHSAWRDRASCFKTTCNRV
;
A
#
# COMPACT_ATOMS: atom_id res chain seq x y z
N MET A 1 51.63 2.48 -27.53
CA MET A 1 50.65 1.57 -26.91
C MET A 1 50.04 2.24 -25.68
N LYS A 2 48.71 2.41 -25.68
CA LYS A 2 47.75 2.17 -24.59
C LYS A 2 46.59 3.18 -24.67
N PHE A 3 45.54 2.73 -25.34
CA PHE A 3 44.19 3.25 -25.18
C PHE A 3 43.75 3.00 -23.74
N THR A 4 43.24 4.02 -23.07
CA THR A 4 42.42 3.84 -21.87
C THR A 4 41.19 4.72 -22.03
N THR A 5 40.20 4.15 -22.67
CA THR A 5 38.81 4.59 -22.67
C THR A 5 38.29 4.51 -21.23
N LEU A 6 38.08 5.66 -20.61
CA LEU A 6 37.28 5.77 -19.40
C LEU A 6 35.81 5.70 -19.82
N ALA A 7 35.27 4.48 -19.82
CA ALA A 7 33.83 4.28 -19.83
C ALA A 7 33.29 4.70 -18.45
N ALA A 8 32.76 5.93 -18.37
CA ALA A 8 31.94 6.33 -17.23
C ALA A 8 30.62 5.56 -17.32
N ALA A 9 30.44 4.60 -16.43
CA ALA A 9 29.17 3.93 -16.20
C ALA A 9 28.08 4.98 -15.99
N ALA A 10 27.01 4.89 -16.79
CA ALA A 10 25.79 5.63 -16.54
C ALA A 10 25.27 5.23 -15.15
N ALA A 11 25.35 6.14 -14.19
CA ALA A 11 24.52 6.06 -13.01
C ALA A 11 23.09 6.24 -13.51
N ILE A 12 22.37 5.13 -13.65
CA ILE A 12 20.91 5.16 -13.72
C ILE A 12 20.50 5.74 -12.37
N ALA A 13 20.16 7.04 -12.37
CA ALA A 13 19.42 7.62 -11.28
C ALA A 13 18.20 6.72 -11.09
N LEU A 14 18.17 6.00 -9.96
CA LEU A 14 17.01 5.25 -9.50
C LEU A 14 15.83 6.19 -9.65
N ALA A 15 14.94 5.88 -10.61
CA ALA A 15 13.70 6.60 -10.81
C ALA A 15 13.10 6.82 -9.43
N GLY A 16 12.87 8.10 -9.10
CA GLY A 16 12.40 8.49 -7.77
C GLY A 16 11.28 7.55 -7.35
N ASN A 17 11.40 7.00 -6.15
CA ASN A 17 10.43 6.10 -5.54
C ASN A 17 9.08 6.81 -5.43
N ALA A 18 8.36 6.84 -6.55
CA ALA A 18 6.95 7.10 -6.62
C ALA A 18 6.27 5.92 -5.93
N ASP A 19 5.21 6.22 -5.22
CA ASP A 19 4.46 5.20 -4.50
C ASP A 19 3.91 4.17 -5.50
N ALA A 20 4.24 2.90 -5.31
CA ALA A 20 3.66 1.84 -6.12
C ALA A 20 2.24 1.52 -5.65
N TRP A 21 1.94 1.71 -4.37
CA TRP A 21 0.60 1.48 -3.84
C TRP A 21 0.14 2.67 -3.01
N ARG A 22 -1.17 2.83 -2.93
CA ARG A 22 -1.79 3.85 -2.09
C ARG A 22 -3.11 3.37 -1.53
N VAL A 23 -3.34 3.62 -0.25
CA VAL A 23 -4.59 3.32 0.43
C VAL A 23 -5.18 4.57 1.05
N TYR A 24 -6.50 4.67 0.97
CA TYR A 24 -7.33 5.63 1.66
C TYR A 24 -8.36 4.85 2.46
N LEU A 25 -8.33 4.98 3.78
CA LEU A 25 -9.34 4.42 4.68
C LEU A 25 -10.25 5.57 5.14
N HIS A 26 -11.51 5.51 4.75
CA HIS A 26 -12.50 6.56 5.04
C HIS A 26 -13.41 6.11 6.17
N ASP A 27 -13.76 7.03 7.07
CA ASP A 27 -14.63 6.72 8.21
C ASP A 27 -16.12 6.63 7.87
N HIS A 28 -16.52 7.07 6.67
CA HIS A 28 -17.88 6.85 6.17
C HIS A 28 -17.92 5.80 5.04
N SER A 29 -19.03 5.07 4.94
CA SER A 29 -19.24 4.04 3.90
C SER A 29 -19.33 4.61 2.48
N ASN A 30 -19.59 5.91 2.33
CA ASN A 30 -19.71 6.61 1.05
C ASN A 30 -18.40 7.31 0.61
N PHE A 31 -17.25 6.84 1.11
CA PHE A 31 -15.92 7.37 0.78
C PHE A 31 -15.68 8.82 1.25
N GLY A 32 -16.46 9.29 2.22
CA GLY A 32 -16.37 10.62 2.81
C GLY A 32 -15.84 10.61 4.24
N GLY A 33 -15.89 11.78 4.87
CA GLY A 33 -15.47 11.99 6.26
C GLY A 33 -13.95 12.01 6.44
N THR A 34 -13.48 11.67 7.64
CA THR A 34 -12.04 11.69 7.95
C THR A 34 -11.35 10.54 7.25
N THR A 35 -10.24 10.84 6.56
CA THR A 35 -9.52 9.83 5.76
C THR A 35 -8.11 9.65 6.29
N TYR A 36 -7.73 8.40 6.54
CA TYR A 36 -6.32 8.02 6.72
C TYR A 36 -5.73 7.63 5.37
N THR A 37 -4.53 8.13 5.07
CA THR A 37 -3.82 7.84 3.83
C THR A 37 -2.45 7.26 4.14
N ALA A 38 -2.10 6.21 3.39
CA ALA A 38 -0.74 5.66 3.38
C ALA A 38 -0.38 5.23 1.97
N SER A 39 0.92 5.22 1.69
CA SER A 39 1.48 4.80 0.44
C SER A 39 2.91 4.30 0.65
N GLY A 40 3.47 3.64 -0.35
CA GLY A 40 4.83 3.16 -0.24
C GLY A 40 5.42 2.62 -1.54
N PRO A 41 6.72 2.29 -1.50
CA PRO A 41 7.45 1.80 -2.66
C PRO A 41 6.99 0.40 -3.06
N GLY A 42 7.20 0.06 -4.33
CA GLY A 42 6.92 -1.26 -4.90
C GLY A 42 8.07 -2.25 -4.76
N ASN A 43 8.85 -2.19 -3.68
CA ASN A 43 9.90 -3.19 -3.49
C ASN A 43 9.27 -4.53 -3.08
N PRO A 44 9.68 -5.67 -3.67
CA PRO A 44 9.17 -6.97 -3.26
C PRO A 44 9.38 -7.23 -1.77
N GLY A 45 8.41 -7.88 -1.14
CA GLY A 45 8.42 -8.17 0.29
C GLY A 45 7.12 -7.75 0.97
N SER A 46 7.12 -7.77 2.30
CA SER A 46 5.95 -7.39 3.08
C SER A 46 6.28 -6.44 4.21
N ALA A 47 5.37 -5.50 4.48
CA ALA A 47 5.47 -4.52 5.56
C ALA A 47 4.14 -4.42 6.29
N CYS A 48 4.20 -4.26 7.61
CA CYS A 48 3.03 -3.99 8.44
C CYS A 48 2.94 -2.50 8.79
N HIS A 49 1.76 -1.93 8.68
CA HIS A 49 1.50 -0.50 8.86
C HIS A 49 0.43 -0.31 9.93
N ILE A 50 0.81 0.31 11.05
CA ILE A 50 -0.13 0.60 12.14
C ILE A 50 -0.97 1.82 11.78
N ILE A 51 -2.30 1.71 11.89
CA ILE A 51 -3.19 2.86 11.71
C ILE A 51 -3.05 3.77 12.95
N PRO A 52 -2.82 5.09 12.75
CA PRO A 52 -2.77 6.06 13.84
C PRO A 52 -4.02 6.04 14.70
N LYS A 53 -3.87 6.37 15.98
CA LYS A 53 -4.93 6.22 17.00
C LYS A 53 -6.23 6.94 16.61
N GLU A 54 -6.13 8.08 15.96
CA GLU A 54 -7.23 8.93 15.51
C GLU A 54 -8.07 8.31 14.37
N HIS A 55 -7.53 7.35 13.63
CA HIS A 55 -8.20 6.67 12.50
C HIS A 55 -8.44 5.17 12.74
N ARG A 56 -7.81 4.61 13.76
CA ARG A 56 -7.92 3.20 14.13
C ARG A 56 -9.35 2.84 14.50
N TYR A 57 -9.83 1.67 14.06
CA TYR A 57 -11.19 1.19 14.34
C TYR A 57 -12.29 2.14 13.84
N ARG A 58 -12.04 2.87 12.77
CA ARG A 58 -13.02 3.81 12.20
C ARG A 58 -13.29 3.60 10.71
N ALA A 59 -12.50 2.77 10.03
CA ALA A 59 -12.63 2.61 8.60
C ALA A 59 -13.96 1.94 8.25
N ALA A 60 -14.77 2.62 7.44
CA ALA A 60 -16.04 2.12 6.91
C ALA A 60 -16.01 1.88 5.39
N SER A 61 -15.08 2.53 4.67
CA SER A 61 -14.81 2.25 3.25
C SER A 61 -13.33 2.42 2.91
N ILE A 62 -12.93 1.86 1.77
CA ILE A 62 -11.55 1.87 1.28
C ILE A 62 -11.49 2.29 -0.18
N THR A 63 -10.49 3.11 -0.50
CA THR A 63 -9.97 3.27 -1.86
C THR A 63 -8.52 2.78 -1.87
N TYR A 64 -8.23 1.76 -2.66
CA TYR A 64 -6.90 1.15 -2.78
C TYR A 64 -6.43 1.19 -4.22
N TYR A 65 -5.16 1.53 -4.41
CA TYR A 65 -4.43 1.45 -5.66
C TYR A 65 -3.28 0.48 -5.46
N ALA A 66 -3.31 -0.64 -6.17
CA ALA A 66 -2.42 -1.78 -5.92
C ALA A 66 -1.07 -1.67 -6.63
N TYR A 67 -0.94 -0.76 -7.59
CA TYR A 67 0.22 -0.59 -8.45
C TYR A 67 0.14 0.76 -9.16
N ASP A 68 1.28 1.35 -9.51
CA ASP A 68 1.36 2.52 -10.39
C ASP A 68 2.01 2.09 -11.72
N ARG A 69 1.21 1.99 -12.78
CA ARG A 69 1.71 1.59 -14.11
C ARG A 69 2.72 2.57 -14.71
N GLN A 70 2.67 3.83 -14.33
CA GLN A 70 3.50 4.87 -14.94
C GLN A 70 4.88 4.91 -14.31
N THR A 71 4.96 4.73 -12.99
CA THR A 71 6.21 4.88 -12.25
C THR A 71 6.77 3.57 -11.69
N ASN A 72 5.93 2.56 -11.48
CA ASN A 72 6.28 1.25 -10.93
C ASN A 72 5.56 0.10 -11.68
N PRO A 73 5.77 -0.06 -13.01
CA PRO A 73 5.01 -1.00 -13.83
C PRO A 73 5.23 -2.48 -13.50
N THR A 74 6.32 -2.81 -12.80
CA THR A 74 6.80 -4.18 -12.61
C THR A 74 6.43 -4.78 -11.25
N THR A 75 5.73 -4.03 -10.40
CA THR A 75 5.37 -4.51 -9.05
C THR A 75 3.92 -4.22 -8.73
N ARG A 76 3.25 -5.21 -8.15
CA ARG A 76 1.90 -5.09 -7.60
C ARG A 76 1.91 -5.46 -6.14
N CYS A 77 1.17 -4.69 -5.34
CA CYS A 77 1.04 -4.88 -3.91
C CYS A 77 -0.38 -5.28 -3.55
N THR A 78 -0.47 -6.26 -2.67
CA THR A 78 -1.69 -6.72 -2.03
C THR A 78 -1.78 -6.10 -0.65
N LEU A 79 -2.97 -5.61 -0.26
CA LEU A 79 -3.24 -5.06 1.06
C LEU A 79 -4.21 -5.97 1.81
N GLU A 80 -3.90 -6.31 3.06
CA GLU A 80 -4.74 -7.11 3.94
C GLU A 80 -4.97 -6.36 5.26
N LEU A 81 -6.23 -6.26 5.70
CA LEU A 81 -6.59 -5.59 6.95
C LEU A 81 -6.48 -6.54 8.15
N PHE A 82 -6.12 -6.00 9.32
CA PHE A 82 -6.02 -6.76 10.57
C PHE A 82 -6.70 -6.01 11.72
N GLU A 83 -7.34 -6.76 12.62
CA GLU A 83 -7.93 -6.23 13.86
C GLU A 83 -6.86 -6.02 14.95
N GLY A 84 -5.90 -6.95 15.03
CA GLY A 84 -4.78 -6.92 15.96
C GLY A 84 -3.68 -5.94 15.57
N PHE A 85 -2.73 -5.71 16.47
CA PHE A 85 -1.59 -4.83 16.20
C PHE A 85 -0.50 -5.59 15.46
N HIS A 86 0.42 -4.88 14.80
CA HIS A 86 1.58 -5.53 14.16
C HIS A 86 1.23 -6.64 13.15
N CYS A 87 0.03 -6.58 12.56
CA CYS A 87 -0.50 -7.53 11.59
C CYS A 87 -0.62 -8.95 12.17
N ASP A 88 -1.03 -9.03 13.43
CA ASP A 88 -1.42 -10.25 14.13
C ASP A 88 -2.95 -10.35 14.30
N GLY A 89 -3.39 -11.46 14.89
CA GLY A 89 -4.80 -11.68 15.22
C GLY A 89 -5.67 -12.03 14.02
N MET A 90 -6.92 -11.56 14.03
CA MET A 90 -7.89 -11.84 12.96
C MET A 90 -7.50 -11.09 11.69
N SER A 91 -7.29 -11.83 10.60
CA SER A 91 -7.10 -11.28 9.27
C SER A 91 -8.42 -11.00 8.57
N GLY A 92 -8.40 -9.98 7.72
CA GLY A 92 -9.58 -9.40 7.10
C GLY A 92 -9.60 -9.44 5.59
N PRO A 93 -10.36 -8.50 4.98
CA PRO A 93 -10.42 -8.37 3.54
C PRO A 93 -9.03 -8.12 2.96
N GLU A 94 -8.76 -8.81 1.87
CA GLU A 94 -7.58 -8.64 1.04
C GLU A 94 -7.94 -7.89 -0.26
N PHE A 95 -7.08 -6.98 -0.67
CA PHE A 95 -7.21 -6.17 -1.88
C PHE A 95 -5.95 -6.32 -2.73
N SER A 96 -6.06 -7.05 -3.83
CA SER A 96 -4.95 -7.33 -4.76
C SER A 96 -5.02 -6.53 -6.07
N SER A 97 -6.00 -5.63 -6.20
CA SER A 97 -6.19 -4.74 -7.36
C SER A 97 -6.77 -3.40 -6.94
N ASP A 98 -6.73 -2.43 -7.85
CA ASP A 98 -7.37 -1.14 -7.64
C ASP A 98 -8.83 -1.35 -7.27
N THR A 99 -9.22 -0.82 -6.11
CA THR A 99 -10.51 -1.12 -5.49
C THR A 99 -11.06 0.15 -4.86
N LYS A 100 -12.37 0.37 -5.02
CA LYS A 100 -13.11 1.38 -4.27
C LYS A 100 -14.41 0.76 -3.79
N THR A 101 -14.50 0.46 -2.50
CA THR A 101 -15.67 -0.24 -1.94
C THR A 101 -15.95 0.12 -0.48
N ALA A 102 -17.21 -0.01 -0.07
CA ALA A 102 -17.57 0.00 1.34
C ALA A 102 -17.12 -1.31 1.99
N LEU A 103 -16.62 -1.24 3.23
CA LEU A 103 -16.27 -2.43 3.99
C LEU A 103 -17.55 -3.16 4.40
N HIS A 104 -17.49 -4.49 4.33
CA HIS A 104 -18.57 -5.35 4.80
C HIS A 104 -18.82 -5.13 6.30
N SER A 105 -20.03 -5.40 6.79
CA SER A 105 -20.41 -5.16 8.19
C SER A 105 -19.50 -5.85 9.21
N ALA A 106 -18.92 -6.98 8.85
CA ALA A 106 -17.95 -7.70 9.69
C ALA A 106 -16.62 -6.96 9.87
N TRP A 107 -16.29 -5.98 9.03
CA TRP A 107 -14.99 -5.31 9.00
C TRP A 107 -15.03 -3.79 9.09
N ARG A 108 -16.23 -3.18 9.06
CA ARG A 108 -16.38 -1.77 9.41
C ARG A 108 -15.91 -1.55 10.85
N ASP A 109 -15.15 -0.48 11.06
CA ASP A 109 -14.69 -0.03 12.36
C ASP A 109 -13.82 -1.06 13.10
N ARG A 110 -13.19 -1.99 12.37
CA ARG A 110 -12.35 -3.06 12.96
C ARG A 110 -10.86 -2.95 12.67
N ALA A 111 -10.50 -2.36 11.53
CA ALA A 111 -9.11 -2.32 11.11
C ALA A 111 -8.26 -1.47 12.07
N SER A 112 -7.19 -2.06 12.59
CA SER A 112 -6.22 -1.36 13.43
C SER A 112 -4.83 -1.23 12.80
N CYS A 113 -4.51 -2.14 11.90
CA CYS A 113 -3.35 -2.11 11.04
C CYS A 113 -3.65 -2.81 9.71
N PHE A 114 -2.70 -2.73 8.79
CA PHE A 114 -2.78 -3.46 7.53
C PHE A 114 -1.38 -3.91 7.09
N LYS A 115 -1.34 -5.03 6.38
CA LYS A 115 -0.12 -5.57 5.77
C LYS A 115 -0.15 -5.28 4.29
N THR A 116 0.97 -4.83 3.74
CA THR A 116 1.19 -4.78 2.29
C THR A 116 2.16 -5.88 1.91
N THR A 117 1.85 -6.67 0.88
CA THR A 117 2.74 -7.67 0.29
C THR A 117 2.92 -7.37 -1.19
N CYS A 118 4.12 -6.98 -1.60
CA CYS A 118 4.45 -6.59 -2.96
C CYS A 118 5.20 -7.71 -3.69
N ASN A 119 4.79 -8.00 -4.92
CA ASN A 119 5.37 -9.02 -5.78
C ASN A 119 5.65 -8.44 -7.18
N ARG A 120 6.71 -8.95 -7.81
CA ARG A 120 6.96 -8.65 -9.22
C ARG A 120 5.86 -9.28 -10.08
N VAL A 121 5.41 -8.53 -11.09
CA VAL A 121 4.41 -8.95 -12.10
C VAL A 121 5.05 -9.15 -13.46
#